data_AF-A0A0X8HRI0-F1
#
_entry.id   AF-A0A0X8HRI0-F1
#
_cell.length_a   1.000
_cell.length_b   1.000
_cell.length_c   1.000
_cell.angle_alpha   90.00
_cell.angle_beta   90.00
_cell.angle_gamma   90.00
#
_symmetry.space_group_name_H-M   'P 1'
#
loop_
_entity.id
_entity.type
_entity.pdbx_description
1 polymer ?
#
loop_
_entity_poly.entity_id
_entity_poly.type
_entity_poly.pdbx_seq_one_letter_code
_entity_poly.pdbx_strand_id
1 'polypeptide(L)'
;MTKVTHPKLASFVLARRLYHIRCWNESKLLVDRRSKFQGRCCRITNVGDVMLVLNELLKHNKTVAKASHQHIYAWRTADVTADVIPKSLKDKTKRTQSTTELAIKNLNQGCADCGEAGAGSVLLRALERSQIVNVLLIVTRWYGGTPLGPKRFRNISSVAVESLKKGGFINSASI
;
A
#
# COMPACT_ATOMS: atom_id res chain seq x y z
N MET A 1 -47.10 -4.67 -6.40
CA MET A 1 -46.06 -5.70 -6.55
C MET A 1 -44.69 -5.05 -6.40
N THR A 2 -44.17 -4.99 -5.18
CA THR A 2 -42.83 -4.46 -4.88
C THR A 2 -41.79 -5.52 -5.24
N LYS A 3 -40.91 -5.20 -6.20
CA LYS A 3 -39.78 -6.07 -6.55
C LYS A 3 -38.84 -6.15 -5.35
N VAL A 4 -38.82 -7.30 -4.68
CA VAL A 4 -37.80 -7.66 -3.69
C VAL A 4 -36.50 -7.89 -4.46
N THR A 5 -35.61 -6.91 -4.45
CA THR A 5 -34.25 -7.05 -4.97
C THR A 5 -33.43 -7.91 -4.00
N HIS A 6 -32.99 -9.08 -4.45
CA HIS A 6 -32.21 -10.00 -3.61
C HIS A 6 -30.76 -9.49 -3.39
N PRO A 7 -30.34 -9.20 -2.15
CA PRO A 7 -29.03 -8.60 -1.84
C PRO A 7 -27.85 -9.60 -1.89
N LYS A 8 -28.09 -10.88 -2.21
CA LYS A 8 -27.11 -11.96 -2.02
C LYS A 8 -25.96 -11.93 -3.03
N LEU A 9 -26.16 -11.56 -4.29
CA LEU A 9 -25.09 -11.67 -5.31
C LEU A 9 -24.01 -10.58 -5.15
N ALA A 10 -24.42 -9.35 -4.85
CA ALA A 10 -23.51 -8.23 -4.58
C ALA A 10 -22.66 -8.46 -3.33
N SER A 11 -23.21 -9.12 -2.29
CA SER A 11 -22.48 -9.41 -1.05
C SER A 11 -21.38 -10.46 -1.25
N PHE A 12 -21.59 -11.47 -2.10
CA PHE A 12 -20.56 -12.47 -2.43
C PHE A 12 -19.40 -11.89 -3.25
N VAL A 13 -19.69 -11.02 -4.23
CA VAL A 13 -18.66 -10.33 -5.03
C VAL A 13 -17.83 -9.39 -4.14
N LEU A 14 -18.50 -8.61 -3.27
CA LEU A 14 -17.82 -7.76 -2.29
C LEU A 14 -17.00 -8.59 -1.30
N ALA A 15 -17.51 -9.72 -0.81
CA ALA A 15 -16.79 -10.61 0.10
C ALA A 15 -15.54 -11.23 -0.53
N ARG A 16 -15.59 -11.65 -1.81
CA ARG A 16 -14.40 -12.11 -2.56
C ARG A 16 -13.40 -10.98 -2.80
N ARG A 17 -13.89 -9.78 -3.15
CA ARG A 17 -13.04 -8.60 -3.35
C ARG A 17 -12.31 -8.22 -2.04
N LEU A 18 -13.03 -8.23 -0.91
CA LEU A 18 -12.49 -7.99 0.42
C LEU A 18 -11.58 -9.14 0.91
N TYR A 19 -11.77 -10.38 0.46
CA TYR A 19 -10.90 -11.50 0.82
C TYR A 19 -9.45 -11.27 0.36
N HIS A 20 -9.25 -10.79 -0.87
CA HIS A 20 -7.91 -10.47 -1.38
C HIS A 20 -7.32 -9.21 -0.73
N ILE A 21 -8.16 -8.28 -0.28
CA ILE A 21 -7.76 -7.08 0.49
C ILE A 21 -7.25 -7.46 1.90
N ARG A 22 -7.73 -8.57 2.48
CA ARG A 22 -7.37 -9.00 3.85
C ARG A 22 -5.94 -9.54 4.01
N CYS A 23 -5.19 -9.72 2.92
CA CYS A 23 -3.77 -10.08 2.99
C CYS A 23 -2.91 -8.85 3.32
N TRP A 24 -2.81 -8.56 4.62
CA TRP A 24 -1.97 -7.48 5.12
C TRP A 24 -0.52 -7.92 5.24
N ASN A 25 0.37 -7.12 4.67
CA ASN A 25 1.80 -7.24 4.94
C ASN A 25 2.15 -6.22 6.02
N GLU A 26 2.21 -6.67 7.27
CA GLU A 26 2.44 -5.78 8.42
C GLU A 26 3.90 -5.71 8.81
N SER A 27 4.44 -4.51 8.99
CA SER A 27 5.74 -4.34 9.64
C SER A 27 5.68 -4.67 11.13
N LYS A 28 6.86 -4.86 11.73
CA LYS A 28 6.98 -4.97 13.18
C LYS A 28 6.53 -3.65 13.82
N LEU A 29 5.99 -3.75 15.02
CA LEU A 29 5.64 -2.57 15.81
C LEU A 29 6.92 -1.83 16.21
N LEU A 30 7.14 -0.63 15.66
CA LEU A 30 8.25 0.23 16.03
C LEU A 30 7.82 1.13 17.19
N VAL A 31 8.64 1.19 18.24
CA VAL A 31 8.39 2.03 19.41
C VAL A 31 9.52 3.06 19.56
N ASP A 32 9.17 4.33 19.70
CA ASP A 32 10.12 5.44 19.90
C ASP A 32 9.51 6.47 20.87
N ARG A 33 10.16 6.66 22.02
CA ARG A 33 9.67 7.52 23.13
C ARG A 33 8.16 7.32 23.40
N ARG A 34 7.78 6.05 23.60
CA ARG A 34 6.40 5.57 23.80
C ARG A 34 5.44 5.74 22.61
N SER A 35 5.81 6.52 21.58
CA SER A 35 5.03 6.55 20.34
C SER A 35 5.21 5.21 19.63
N LYS A 36 4.14 4.70 19.05
CA LYS A 36 4.15 3.42 18.34
C LYS A 36 3.81 3.64 16.87
N PHE A 37 4.42 2.87 15.99
CA PHE A 37 4.23 2.94 14.54
C PHE A 37 4.08 1.54 13.98
N GLN A 38 3.11 1.35 13.10
CA GLN A 38 2.97 0.11 12.34
C GLN A 38 2.52 0.41 10.92
N GLY A 39 3.28 -0.10 9.97
CA GLY A 39 2.99 -0.03 8.54
C GLY A 39 2.25 -1.27 8.06
N ARG A 40 1.40 -1.09 7.06
CA ARG A 40 0.64 -2.14 6.37
C ARG A 40 0.63 -1.82 4.89
N CYS A 41 0.74 -2.83 4.05
CA CYS A 41 0.41 -2.67 2.64
C CYS A 41 -0.38 -3.86 2.10
N CYS A 42 -1.23 -3.57 1.13
CA CYS A 42 -2.00 -4.56 0.39
C CYS A 42 -2.10 -4.15 -1.08
N ARG A 43 -2.33 -5.14 -1.95
CA ARG A 43 -2.52 -4.88 -3.38
C ARG A 43 -3.90 -4.28 -3.61
N ILE A 44 -3.98 -3.28 -4.49
CA ILE A 44 -5.24 -2.69 -4.94
C ILE A 44 -5.20 -2.55 -6.46
N THR A 45 -6.35 -2.63 -7.11
CA THR A 45 -6.47 -2.42 -8.56
C THR A 45 -7.36 -1.22 -8.90
N ASN A 46 -8.11 -0.70 -7.93
CA ASN A 46 -9.02 0.40 -8.13
C ASN A 46 -8.99 1.36 -6.93
N VAL A 47 -9.10 2.67 -7.21
CA VAL A 47 -9.13 3.73 -6.20
C VAL A 47 -10.27 3.55 -5.20
N GLY A 48 -11.43 3.07 -5.65
CA GLY A 48 -12.59 2.79 -4.79
C GLY A 48 -12.33 1.73 -3.72
N ASP A 49 -11.31 0.89 -3.88
CA ASP A 49 -10.93 -0.08 -2.84
C ASP A 49 -10.31 0.60 -1.62
N VAL A 50 -9.67 1.77 -1.79
CA VAL A 50 -8.96 2.44 -0.70
C VAL A 50 -9.87 2.64 0.51
N MET A 51 -11.02 3.27 0.33
CA MET A 51 -11.92 3.55 1.46
C MET A 51 -12.52 2.28 2.06
N LEU A 52 -12.80 1.25 1.24
CA LEU A 52 -13.29 -0.03 1.73
C LEU A 52 -12.25 -0.72 2.62
N VAL A 53 -10.98 -0.71 2.20
CA VAL A 53 -9.85 -1.28 2.94
C VAL A 53 -9.66 -0.56 4.29
N LEU A 54 -9.70 0.78 4.29
CA LEU A 54 -9.53 1.59 5.50
C LEU A 54 -10.65 1.31 6.53
N ASN A 55 -11.91 1.30 6.08
CA ASN A 55 -13.06 1.04 6.94
C ASN A 55 -13.01 -0.37 7.54
N GLU A 56 -12.62 -1.37 6.75
CA GLU A 56 -12.47 -2.75 7.23
C GLU A 56 -11.36 -2.85 8.29
N LEU A 57 -10.23 -2.15 8.09
CA LEU A 57 -9.15 -2.10 9.08
C LEU A 57 -9.61 -1.54 10.43
N LEU A 58 -10.39 -0.45 10.44
CA LEU A 58 -10.94 0.12 11.68
C LEU A 58 -11.94 -0.82 12.35
N LYS A 59 -12.81 -1.44 11.56
CA LYS A 59 -13.85 -2.34 12.05
C LYS A 59 -13.26 -3.57 12.75
N HIS A 60 -12.17 -4.11 12.21
CA HIS A 60 -11.56 -5.35 12.71
C HIS A 60 -10.38 -5.11 13.67
N ASN A 61 -9.84 -3.89 13.76
CA ASN A 61 -8.72 -3.58 14.64
C ASN A 61 -9.01 -2.40 15.58
N LYS A 62 -9.51 -2.72 16.77
CA LYS A 62 -9.87 -1.73 17.79
C LYS A 62 -8.69 -0.90 18.29
N THR A 63 -7.45 -1.40 18.20
CA THR A 63 -6.27 -0.63 18.62
C THR A 63 -5.93 0.43 17.58
N VAL A 64 -6.04 0.10 16.29
CA VAL A 64 -5.90 1.06 15.18
C VAL A 64 -7.01 2.10 15.24
N ALA A 65 -8.26 1.70 15.51
CA ALA A 65 -9.38 2.64 15.64
C ALA A 65 -9.19 3.68 16.75
N LYS A 66 -8.39 3.38 17.77
CA LYS A 66 -8.06 4.30 18.88
C LYS A 66 -6.73 5.04 18.69
N ALA A 67 -6.07 4.87 17.54
CA ALA A 67 -4.80 5.53 17.27
C ALA A 67 -4.98 7.04 17.07
N SER A 68 -3.96 7.81 17.42
CA SER A 68 -3.93 9.27 17.21
C SER A 68 -3.99 9.62 15.72
N HIS A 69 -3.33 8.81 14.89
CA HIS A 69 -3.39 8.90 13.43
C HIS A 69 -3.64 7.49 12.89
N GLN A 70 -4.90 7.22 12.58
CA GLN A 70 -5.39 5.88 12.24
C GLN A 70 -4.85 5.40 10.89
N HIS A 71 -4.91 6.27 9.88
CA HIS A 71 -4.59 5.98 8.49
C HIS A 71 -3.78 7.09 7.84
N ILE A 72 -2.50 7.19 8.15
CA ILE A 72 -1.59 7.89 7.25
C ILE A 72 -1.44 6.98 6.02
N TYR A 73 -1.86 7.39 4.83
CA TYR A 73 -1.82 6.47 3.68
C TYR A 73 -1.37 7.13 2.39
N ALA A 74 -0.89 6.29 1.48
CA ALA A 74 -0.68 6.62 0.08
C ALA A 74 -0.99 5.41 -0.79
N TRP A 75 -1.37 5.67 -2.03
CA TRP A 75 -1.68 4.62 -3.00
C TRP A 75 -1.26 5.02 -4.40
N ARG A 76 -1.00 4.02 -5.24
CA ARG A 76 -0.79 4.17 -6.68
C ARG A 76 -1.52 3.04 -7.38
N THR A 77 -2.21 3.32 -8.48
CA THR A 77 -2.87 2.32 -9.36
C THR A 77 -2.51 2.61 -10.80
N ALA A 78 -2.30 1.57 -11.60
CA ALA A 78 -2.00 1.68 -13.01
C ALA A 78 -2.34 0.39 -13.75
N ASP A 79 -2.58 0.51 -15.05
CA ASP A 79 -2.63 -0.63 -15.95
C ASP A 79 -1.20 -1.06 -16.26
N VAL A 80 -0.87 -2.31 -15.91
CA VAL A 80 0.46 -2.88 -16.12
C VAL A 80 0.36 -3.93 -17.22
N THR A 81 0.96 -3.65 -18.37
CA THR A 81 1.10 -4.63 -19.46
C THR A 81 2.53 -5.16 -19.48
N ALA A 82 2.66 -6.48 -19.66
CA ALA A 82 3.94 -7.05 -20.03
C ALA A 82 4.12 -6.79 -21.52
N ASP A 83 4.86 -5.76 -21.88
CA ASP A 83 5.23 -5.55 -23.27
C ASP A 83 6.27 -6.63 -23.60
N VAL A 84 5.81 -7.70 -24.25
CA VAL A 84 6.72 -8.65 -24.90
C VAL A 84 7.28 -7.93 -26.11
N ILE A 85 8.38 -7.22 -25.93
CA ILE A 85 9.16 -6.70 -27.06
C ILE A 85 9.68 -7.93 -27.81
N PRO A 86 9.22 -8.21 -29.05
CA PRO A 86 9.88 -9.22 -29.87
C PRO A 86 11.29 -8.67 -30.12
N LYS A 87 12.31 -9.33 -29.58
CA LYS A 87 13.70 -8.99 -29.93
C LYS A 87 13.78 -9.02 -31.46
N SER A 88 14.05 -7.87 -32.08
CA SER A 88 14.47 -7.89 -33.47
C SER A 88 15.71 -8.77 -33.53
N LEU A 89 15.67 -9.76 -34.42
CA LEU A 89 16.79 -10.65 -34.67
C LEU A 89 17.97 -9.79 -35.14
N LYS A 90 18.97 -9.59 -34.27
CA LYS A 90 20.37 -9.35 -34.68
C LYS A 90 21.36 -9.63 -33.56
N ASP A 91 22.34 -10.45 -33.93
CA ASP A 91 23.56 -10.91 -33.27
C ASP A 91 23.54 -11.96 -32.13
N LYS A 92 23.99 -13.15 -32.53
CA LYS A 92 24.40 -14.29 -31.71
C LYS A 92 25.72 -13.96 -31.00
N THR A 93 25.70 -13.42 -29.79
CA THR A 93 26.69 -13.70 -28.72
C THR A 93 26.43 -12.82 -27.49
N LYS A 94 25.61 -13.32 -26.56
CA LYS A 94 25.70 -13.12 -25.10
C LYS A 94 24.42 -13.60 -24.42
N ARG A 95 24.59 -14.37 -23.34
CA ARG A 95 23.53 -14.88 -22.47
C ARG A 95 22.69 -13.70 -21.96
N THR A 96 21.56 -13.43 -22.61
CA THR A 96 20.71 -12.28 -22.30
C THR A 96 19.71 -12.67 -21.22
N GLN A 97 19.81 -12.10 -20.02
CA GLN A 97 18.68 -12.07 -19.10
C GLN A 97 17.55 -11.28 -19.77
N SER A 98 16.39 -11.91 -19.93
CA SER A 98 15.18 -11.27 -20.41
C SER A 98 14.70 -10.28 -19.33
N THR A 99 15.07 -9.02 -19.43
CA THR A 99 14.44 -7.94 -18.66
C THR A 99 13.08 -7.65 -19.28
N THR A 100 12.02 -8.17 -18.68
CA THR A 100 10.64 -7.84 -19.04
C THR A 100 10.39 -6.40 -18.60
N GLU A 101 10.33 -5.45 -19.54
CA GLU A 101 9.99 -4.07 -19.23
C GLU A 101 8.46 -3.98 -19.10
N LEU A 102 7.99 -3.64 -17.90
CA LEU A 102 6.56 -3.48 -17.63
C LEU A 102 6.13 -2.10 -18.09
N ALA A 103 5.22 -2.02 -19.06
CA ALA A 103 4.64 -0.76 -19.45
C ALA A 103 3.53 -0.37 -18.47
N ILE A 104 3.61 0.86 -17.95
CA ILE A 104 2.66 1.44 -17.00
C ILE A 104 1.80 2.46 -17.75
N LYS A 105 0.49 2.26 -17.77
CA LYS A 105 -0.51 3.19 -18.34
C LYS A 105 -1.55 3.58 -17.30
N ASN A 106 -2.26 4.69 -17.52
CA ASN A 106 -3.36 5.15 -16.66
C ASN A 106 -2.98 5.27 -15.17
N LEU A 107 -1.76 5.77 -14.91
CA LEU A 107 -1.25 5.96 -13.55
C LEU A 107 -2.10 6.99 -12.81
N ASN A 108 -2.66 6.56 -11.67
CA ASN A 108 -3.34 7.40 -10.71
C ASN A 108 -2.71 7.20 -9.34
N GLN A 109 -2.73 8.25 -8.51
CA GLN A 109 -2.15 8.19 -7.17
C GLN A 109 -2.76 9.22 -6.23
N GLY A 110 -2.62 8.97 -4.93
CA GLY A 110 -3.10 9.87 -3.89
C GLY A 110 -2.56 9.54 -2.51
N CYS A 111 -2.71 10.46 -1.55
CA CYS A 111 -2.29 10.27 -0.18
C CYS A 111 -3.13 11.09 0.80
N ALA A 112 -3.08 10.74 2.08
CA ALA A 112 -3.66 11.52 3.16
C ALA A 112 -2.84 11.40 4.45
N ASP A 113 -2.78 12.51 5.20
CA ASP A 113 -1.95 12.65 6.39
C ASP A 113 -2.64 12.16 7.68
N CYS A 114 -3.98 12.09 7.72
CA CYS A 114 -4.75 11.75 8.92
C CYS A 114 -4.31 12.56 10.16
N GLY A 115 -4.15 13.87 10.00
CA GLY A 115 -3.71 14.79 11.06
C GLY A 115 -2.20 14.78 11.35
N GLU A 116 -1.42 13.86 10.77
CA GLU A 116 0.05 13.84 10.84
C GLU A 116 0.62 14.64 9.65
N ALA A 117 0.58 15.97 9.72
CA ALA A 117 0.91 16.84 8.59
C ALA A 117 2.23 16.46 7.88
N GLY A 118 2.15 16.31 6.55
CA GLY A 118 3.23 15.92 5.64
C GLY A 118 3.46 14.40 5.50
N ALA A 119 2.88 13.56 6.35
CA ALA A 119 3.23 12.14 6.40
C ALA A 119 2.70 11.29 5.23
N GLY A 120 1.55 11.65 4.65
CA GLY A 120 1.01 11.01 3.45
C GLY A 120 1.93 11.20 2.25
N SER A 121 2.49 12.40 2.07
CA SER A 121 3.46 12.67 1.00
C SER A 121 4.77 11.88 1.17
N VAL A 122 5.20 11.64 2.42
CA VAL A 122 6.34 10.74 2.72
C VAL A 122 6.07 9.32 2.22
N LEU A 123 4.84 8.80 2.43
CA LEU A 123 4.45 7.48 1.95
C LEU A 123 4.34 7.42 0.42
N LEU A 124 3.73 8.44 -0.19
CA LEU A 124 3.61 8.50 -1.66
C LEU A 124 4.97 8.51 -2.32
N ARG A 125 5.89 9.33 -1.81
CA ARG A 125 7.27 9.38 -2.30
C ARG A 125 8.00 8.04 -2.17
N ALA A 126 7.71 7.23 -1.15
CA ALA A 126 8.29 5.90 -1.02
C ALA A 126 7.80 4.96 -2.14
N LEU A 127 6.53 5.04 -2.52
CA LEU A 127 5.97 4.27 -3.65
C LEU A 127 6.52 4.74 -5.00
N GLU A 128 6.63 6.06 -5.21
CA GLU A 128 7.17 6.66 -6.43
C GLU A 128 8.65 6.27 -6.66
N ARG A 129 9.49 6.43 -5.63
CA ARG A 129 10.93 6.11 -5.72
C ARG A 129 11.17 4.63 -5.97
N SER A 130 10.28 3.77 -5.50
CA SER A 130 10.36 2.33 -5.70
C SER A 130 9.65 1.87 -6.98
N GLN A 131 9.05 2.79 -7.74
CA GLN A 131 8.22 2.50 -8.92
C GLN A 131 7.11 1.47 -8.65
N ILE A 132 6.60 1.42 -7.42
CA ILE A 132 5.55 0.48 -7.01
C ILE A 132 4.19 1.07 -7.39
N VAL A 133 3.41 0.29 -8.12
CA VAL A 133 2.01 0.58 -8.49
C VAL A 133 1.10 -0.55 -8.03
N ASN A 134 -0.21 -0.30 -8.02
CA ASN A 134 -1.25 -1.23 -7.60
C ASN A 134 -1.14 -1.62 -6.12
N VAL A 135 -0.73 -0.69 -5.27
CA VAL A 135 -0.53 -0.89 -3.83
C VAL A 135 -1.13 0.26 -3.04
N LEU A 136 -1.80 -0.10 -1.94
CA LEU A 136 -2.16 0.80 -0.85
C LEU A 136 -1.17 0.58 0.30
N LEU A 137 -0.57 1.68 0.76
CA LEU A 137 0.37 1.72 1.87
C LEU A 137 -0.23 2.57 2.99
N ILE A 138 -0.27 2.02 4.20
CA ILE A 138 -0.91 2.64 5.37
C ILE A 138 0.10 2.58 6.51
N VAL A 139 0.19 3.66 7.29
CA VAL A 139 0.87 3.70 8.58
C VAL A 139 -0.10 4.18 9.63
N THR A 140 -0.16 3.44 10.73
CA THR A 140 -0.86 3.85 11.95
C THR A 140 0.17 4.37 12.95
N ARG A 141 -0.13 5.50 13.58
CA ARG A 141 0.68 6.08 14.66
C ARG A 141 -0.15 6.25 15.93
N TRP A 142 0.38 5.75 17.04
CA TRP A 142 -0.13 6.03 18.39
C TRP A 142 0.83 7.01 19.08
N TYR A 143 0.32 8.17 19.50
CA TYR A 143 1.13 9.19 20.17
C TYR A 143 1.55 8.76 21.57
N GLY A 144 2.84 8.92 21.88
CA GLY A 144 3.43 8.53 23.17
C GLY A 144 3.50 9.62 24.25
N GLY A 145 2.88 10.78 24.02
CA GLY A 145 2.89 11.91 24.97
C GLY A 145 4.04 12.91 24.77
N THR A 146 5.02 12.64 23.90
CA THR A 146 6.14 13.56 23.63
C THR A 146 6.33 13.79 22.13
N PRO A 147 6.45 15.05 21.66
CA PRO A 147 6.71 15.34 20.26
C PRO A 147 8.05 14.75 19.79
N LEU A 148 8.03 14.09 18.63
CA LEU A 148 9.23 13.50 18.02
C LEU A 148 9.91 14.42 16.99
N GLY A 149 9.29 15.55 16.66
CA GLY A 149 9.78 16.44 15.60
C GLY A 149 9.96 15.68 14.27
N PRO A 150 11.01 15.96 13.48
CA PRO A 150 11.26 15.29 12.20
C PRO A 150 11.48 13.78 12.31
N LYS A 151 11.86 13.26 13.48
CA LYS A 151 12.14 11.82 13.67
C LYS A 151 10.92 10.94 13.40
N ARG A 152 9.70 11.46 13.63
CA ARG A 152 8.45 10.74 13.31
C ARG A 152 8.38 10.31 11.84
N PHE A 153 8.84 11.16 10.91
CA PHE A 153 8.81 10.84 9.48
C PHE A 153 9.79 9.73 9.11
N ARG A 154 10.94 9.66 9.80
CA ARG A 154 11.88 8.54 9.64
C ARG A 154 11.25 7.22 10.11
N ASN A 155 10.56 7.25 11.24
CA ASN A 155 9.85 6.07 11.76
C ASN A 155 8.71 5.65 10.83
N ILE A 156 7.90 6.61 10.34
CA ILE A 156 6.81 6.39 9.38
C ILE A 156 7.34 5.75 8.09
N SER A 157 8.40 6.32 7.51
CA SER A 157 9.03 5.77 6.31
C SER A 157 9.60 4.37 6.56
N SER A 158 10.27 4.15 7.70
CA SER A 158 10.87 2.85 8.05
C SER A 158 9.82 1.74 8.15
N VAL A 159 8.74 1.94 8.91
CA VAL A 159 7.69 0.91 9.06
C VAL A 159 6.92 0.69 7.76
N ALA A 160 6.82 1.70 6.90
CA ALA A 160 6.18 1.60 5.60
C ALA A 160 7.03 0.76 4.61
N VAL A 161 8.32 1.04 4.52
CA VAL A 161 9.25 0.27 3.69
C VAL A 161 9.35 -1.18 4.19
N GLU A 162 9.35 -1.41 5.50
CA GLU A 162 9.33 -2.78 6.04
C GLU A 162 8.06 -3.55 5.62
N SER A 163 6.87 -2.91 5.63
CA SER A 163 5.65 -3.56 5.13
C SER A 163 5.75 -3.93 3.64
N LEU A 164 6.31 -3.03 2.81
CA LEU A 164 6.51 -3.30 1.38
C LEU A 164 7.47 -4.46 1.12
N LYS A 165 8.56 -4.56 1.90
CA LYS A 165 9.49 -5.69 1.86
C LYS A 165 8.80 -6.99 2.22
N LYS A 166 8.02 -7.01 3.30
CA LYS A 166 7.24 -8.20 3.71
C LYS A 166 6.20 -8.62 2.67
N GLY A 167 5.64 -7.66 1.93
CA GLY A 167 4.74 -7.93 0.81
C GLY A 167 5.42 -8.32 -0.50
N GLY A 168 6.75 -8.44 -0.52
CA GLY A 168 7.50 -8.79 -1.73
C GLY A 168 7.49 -7.70 -2.81
N PHE A 169 7.07 -6.48 -2.48
CA PHE A 169 7.04 -5.35 -3.43
C PHE A 169 8.42 -4.71 -3.62
N ILE A 170 9.31 -4.89 -2.64
CA ILE A 170 10.71 -4.47 -2.70
C ILE A 170 11.56 -5.72 -2.52
N ASN A 171 12.39 -6.03 -3.50
CA ASN A 171 13.29 -7.16 -3.40
C ASN A 171 14.43 -6.83 -2.41
N SER A 172 14.76 -7.76 -1.51
CA SER A 172 15.79 -7.53 -0.48
C SER A 172 17.22 -7.49 -1.05
N ALA A 173 17.39 -7.80 -2.35
CA ALA A 173 18.67 -7.98 -3.02
C ALA A 173 19.20 -6.73 -3.76
N SER A 174 18.71 -5.53 -3.44
CA SER A 174 19.10 -4.30 -4.16
C SER A 174 19.37 -3.11 -3.24
N ILE A 175 20.09 -3.35 -2.14
CA ILE A 175 20.71 -2.29 -1.32
C ILE A 175 22.16 -2.66 -1.09
#